data_AF-A0A6P0T100-F1
#
_entry.id   AF-A0A6P0T100-F1
#
_cell.length_a   1.000
_cell.length_b   1.000
_cell.length_c   1.000
_cell.angle_alpha   90.00
_cell.angle_beta   90.00
_cell.angle_gamma   90.00
#
_symmetry.space_group_name_H-M   'P 1'
#
loop_
_entity.id
_entity.type
_entity.pdbx_description
1 polymer ?
#
loop_
_entity_poly.entity_id
_entity_poly.type
_entity_poly.pdbx_seq_one_letter_code
_entity_poly.pdbx_strand_id
1 'polypeptide(L)'
;ETLLPQALDCARGISDESDRAKALVALAPHLPETLLPQALDCARGISDESDRAKALVALAPHLPDVLLPKALDCARGISDEYYRAHVLEALAPHLPDVLPQALDCARGIDHEYSRARVLGALAPHFPDVLPQALDCARGISHEYYRVSALVALAPHLPDVLPEALDCARGISDETYRALALEALAPHLPDVLLPQALDCARGIWDESDRTEVLQDLIKSLTPSSVDCPLWQQILDGLASLTRPNFIIALPLLAPLIIELGGVEALRETVAAVDDVSRWWK
;
A
#
# COMPACT_ATOMS: atom_id res chain seq x y z
N GLU A 1 18.97 37.11 -7.97
CA GLU A 1 17.70 37.00 -7.21
C GLU A 1 16.44 37.41 -7.98
N THR A 2 16.51 37.99 -9.19
CA THR A 2 15.33 38.54 -9.91
C THR A 2 14.67 37.60 -10.93
N LEU A 3 15.28 36.47 -11.27
CA LEU A 3 14.81 35.61 -12.38
C LEU A 3 13.65 34.68 -12.00
N LEU A 4 13.58 34.19 -10.76
CA LEU A 4 12.51 33.26 -10.35
C LEU A 4 11.12 33.92 -10.26
N PRO A 5 10.96 35.14 -9.70
CA PRO A 5 9.70 35.86 -9.79
C PRO A 5 9.24 36.09 -11.23
N GLN A 6 10.17 36.51 -12.11
CA GLN A 6 9.88 36.71 -13.53
C GLN A 6 9.51 35.42 -14.24
N ALA A 7 10.20 34.31 -13.96
CA ALA A 7 9.87 33.01 -14.51
C ALA A 7 8.48 32.53 -14.07
N LEU A 8 8.11 32.76 -12.81
CA LEU A 8 6.77 32.44 -12.30
C LEU A 8 5.69 33.33 -12.93
N ASP A 9 5.97 34.62 -13.14
CA ASP A 9 5.07 35.52 -13.86
C ASP A 9 4.90 35.10 -15.33
N CYS A 10 5.98 34.70 -16.00
CA CYS A 10 5.94 34.11 -17.34
C CYS A 10 5.09 32.84 -17.36
N ALA A 11 5.29 31.92 -16.41
CA ALA A 11 4.51 30.69 -16.29
C ALA A 11 3.02 31.01 -16.12
N ARG A 12 2.66 31.97 -15.25
CA ARG A 12 1.29 32.42 -15.05
C ARG A 12 0.65 32.97 -16.33
N GLY A 13 1.44 33.63 -17.18
CA GLY A 13 0.99 34.20 -18.45
C GLY A 13 0.84 33.21 -19.61
N ILE A 14 1.22 31.94 -19.44
CA ILE A 14 1.04 30.91 -20.47
C ILE A 14 -0.45 30.65 -20.66
N SER A 15 -0.93 30.81 -21.90
CA SER A 15 -2.34 30.63 -22.26
C SER A 15 -2.77 29.17 -22.31
N ASP A 16 -1.89 28.28 -22.75
CA ASP A 16 -2.14 26.84 -22.72
C ASP A 16 -2.00 26.32 -21.29
N GLU A 17 -3.08 25.73 -20.77
CA GLU A 17 -3.13 25.31 -19.38
C GLU A 17 -2.16 24.16 -19.06
N SER A 18 -1.93 23.29 -20.04
CA SER A 18 -0.99 22.18 -19.91
C SER A 18 0.45 22.66 -19.86
N ASP A 19 0.81 23.59 -20.75
CA ASP A 19 2.14 24.20 -20.73
C ASP A 19 2.36 25.07 -19.49
N ARG A 20 1.31 25.72 -18.98
CA ARG A 20 1.35 26.42 -17.69
C ARG A 20 1.60 25.46 -16.53
N ALA A 21 0.92 24.31 -16.49
CA ALA A 21 1.18 23.28 -15.49
C ALA A 21 2.61 22.74 -15.60
N LYS A 22 3.09 22.42 -16.81
CA LYS A 22 4.47 21.97 -17.04
C LYS A 22 5.49 22.99 -16.57
N ALA A 23 5.24 24.28 -16.81
CA ALA A 23 6.12 25.34 -16.32
C ALA A 23 6.13 25.40 -14.79
N LEU A 24 4.98 25.28 -14.12
CA LEU A 24 4.93 25.19 -12.65
C LEU A 24 5.66 23.97 -12.11
N VAL A 25 5.47 22.80 -12.73
CA VAL A 25 6.17 21.56 -12.38
C VAL A 25 7.70 21.75 -12.48
N ALA A 26 8.17 22.38 -13.55
CA ALA A 26 9.59 22.65 -13.75
C ALA A 26 10.15 23.68 -12.75
N LEU A 27 9.34 24.64 -12.30
CA LEU A 27 9.75 25.68 -11.35
C LEU A 27 9.70 25.21 -9.90
N ALA A 28 8.79 24.30 -9.54
CA ALA A 28 8.54 23.85 -8.17
C ALA A 28 9.80 23.60 -7.30
N PRO A 29 10.81 22.82 -7.75
CA PRO A 29 12.00 22.54 -6.94
C PRO A 29 12.95 23.73 -6.76
N HIS A 30 12.72 24.83 -7.47
CA HIS A 30 13.57 26.02 -7.46
C HIS A 30 12.92 27.22 -6.79
N LEU A 31 11.63 27.15 -6.44
CA LEU A 31 10.90 28.27 -5.87
C LEU A 31 11.28 28.47 -4.39
N PRO A 32 11.73 29.68 -3.98
CA PRO A 32 11.86 30.01 -2.57
C PRO A 32 10.48 30.09 -1.92
N GLU A 33 10.44 29.92 -0.60
CA GLU A 33 9.20 29.95 0.19
C GLU A 33 8.35 31.19 -0.07
N THR A 34 8.98 32.34 -0.33
CA THR A 34 8.32 33.62 -0.61
C THR A 34 7.48 33.62 -1.90
N LEU A 35 7.75 32.71 -2.84
CA LEU A 35 7.04 32.59 -4.12
C LEU A 35 6.03 31.43 -4.16
N LEU A 36 6.07 30.49 -3.21
CA LEU A 36 5.12 29.38 -3.16
C LEU A 36 3.65 29.80 -3.03
N PRO A 37 3.27 30.87 -2.29
CA PRO A 37 1.89 31.33 -2.27
C PRO A 37 1.37 31.70 -3.66
N GLN A 38 2.23 32.35 -4.45
CA GLN A 38 1.94 32.78 -5.82
C GLN A 38 1.90 31.61 -6.80
N ALA A 39 2.72 30.59 -6.58
CA ALA A 39 2.69 29.35 -7.35
C ALA A 39 1.43 28.53 -7.08
N LEU A 40 0.97 28.47 -5.83
CA LEU A 40 -0.32 27.89 -5.46
C LEU A 40 -1.50 28.63 -6.11
N ASP A 41 -1.45 29.97 -6.16
CA ASP A 41 -2.48 30.75 -6.88
C ASP A 41 -2.45 30.47 -8.38
N CYS A 42 -1.26 30.30 -8.96
CA CYS A 42 -1.11 29.92 -10.36
C CYS A 42 -1.70 28.52 -10.62
N ALA A 43 -1.40 27.54 -9.78
CA ALA A 43 -1.94 26.19 -9.87
C ALA A 43 -3.48 26.22 -9.73
N ARG A 44 -4.01 26.95 -8.73
CA ARG A 44 -5.46 27.11 -8.53
C ARG A 44 -6.18 27.71 -9.74
N GLY A 45 -5.51 28.58 -10.50
CA GLY A 45 -6.04 29.20 -11.71
C GLY A 45 -6.03 28.33 -12.97
N ILE A 46 -5.57 27.07 -12.88
CA ILE A 46 -5.61 26.10 -13.98
C ILE A 46 -7.00 25.48 -14.03
N SER A 47 -7.73 25.65 -15.13
CA SER A 47 -9.12 25.17 -15.24
C SER A 47 -9.18 23.66 -15.43
N ASP A 48 -8.30 23.10 -16.26
CA ASP A 48 -8.11 21.66 -16.41
C ASP A 48 -7.67 21.02 -15.08
N GLU A 49 -8.49 20.10 -14.58
CA GLU A 49 -8.32 19.51 -13.26
C GLU A 49 -7.12 18.55 -13.20
N SER A 50 -6.79 17.90 -14.31
CA SER A 50 -5.62 17.02 -14.42
C SER A 50 -4.33 17.84 -14.31
N ASP A 51 -4.25 18.94 -15.06
CA ASP A 51 -3.10 19.82 -15.08
C ASP A 51 -2.98 20.63 -13.77
N ARG A 52 -4.11 21.01 -13.17
CA ARG A 52 -4.15 21.56 -11.79
C ARG A 52 -3.57 20.56 -10.79
N ALA A 53 -3.99 19.30 -10.84
CA ALA A 53 -3.50 18.26 -9.95
C ALA A 53 -1.99 18.03 -10.14
N LYS A 54 -1.49 17.93 -11.38
CA LYS A 54 -0.05 17.80 -11.66
C LYS A 54 0.76 18.93 -11.06
N ALA A 55 0.29 20.18 -11.19
CA ALA A 55 0.96 21.34 -10.60
C ALA A 55 0.96 21.28 -9.06
N LEU A 56 -0.16 20.93 -8.44
CA LEU A 56 -0.25 20.81 -6.97
C LEU A 56 0.62 19.68 -6.42
N VAL A 57 0.65 18.51 -7.09
CA VAL A 57 1.51 17.37 -6.74
C VAL A 57 2.99 17.77 -6.80
N ALA A 58 3.41 18.49 -7.84
CA ALA A 58 4.79 18.96 -7.95
C ALA A 58 5.17 19.99 -6.89
N LEU A 59 4.22 20.82 -6.43
CA LEU A 59 4.46 21.79 -5.37
C LEU A 59 4.52 21.14 -3.98
N ALA A 60 3.79 20.05 -3.73
CA ALA A 60 3.62 19.44 -2.41
C ALA A 60 4.92 19.25 -1.60
N PRO A 61 6.03 18.71 -2.16
CA PRO A 61 7.25 18.48 -1.39
C PRO A 61 7.99 19.76 -0.96
N HIS A 62 7.60 20.91 -1.49
CA HIS A 62 8.25 22.19 -1.25
C HIS A 62 7.42 23.13 -0.38
N LEU A 63 6.19 22.74 -0.01
CA LEU A 63 5.30 23.60 0.75
C LEU A 63 5.69 23.63 2.24
N PRO A 64 5.92 24.81 2.83
CA PRO A 64 5.99 24.95 4.28
C PRO A 64 4.61 24.76 4.89
N ASP A 65 4.55 24.32 6.15
CA ASP A 65 3.32 23.97 6.88
C ASP A 65 2.23 25.05 6.79
N VAL A 66 2.63 26.32 6.82
CA VAL A 66 1.73 27.49 6.73
C VAL A 66 0.93 27.55 5.42
N LEU A 67 1.39 26.89 4.35
CA LEU A 67 0.72 26.85 3.04
C LEU A 67 -0.07 25.56 2.79
N LEU A 68 0.04 24.54 3.64
CA LEU A 68 -0.71 23.29 3.49
C LEU A 68 -2.24 23.51 3.54
N PRO A 69 -2.81 24.36 4.42
CA PRO A 69 -4.24 24.68 4.37
C PRO A 69 -4.69 25.21 3.00
N LYS A 70 -3.88 26.09 2.40
CA LYS A 70 -4.15 26.66 1.07
C LYS A 70 -4.07 25.57 -0.02
N ALA A 71 -3.12 24.66 0.07
CA ALA A 71 -2.99 23.55 -0.86
C ALA A 71 -4.17 22.56 -0.73
N LEU A 72 -4.60 22.25 0.49
CA LEU A 72 -5.79 21.44 0.74
C LEU A 72 -7.08 22.10 0.22
N ASP A 73 -7.22 23.42 0.35
CA ASP A 73 -8.32 24.16 -0.25
C ASP A 73 -8.30 24.08 -1.78
N CYS A 74 -7.12 24.12 -2.40
CA CYS A 74 -6.97 23.93 -3.84
C CYS A 74 -7.34 22.51 -4.27
N ALA A 75 -6.91 21.50 -3.51
CA ALA A 75 -7.26 20.10 -3.73
C ALA A 75 -8.79 19.87 -3.59
N ARG A 76 -9.42 20.48 -2.58
CA ARG A 76 -10.88 20.42 -2.37
C ARG A 76 -11.66 21.00 -3.55
N GLY A 77 -11.10 21.99 -4.24
CA GLY A 77 -11.69 22.60 -5.43
C GLY A 77 -11.56 21.79 -6.72
N ILE A 78 -10.96 20.60 -6.67
CA ILE A 78 -10.94 19.64 -7.79
C ILE A 78 -12.21 18.78 -7.71
N SER A 79 -13.01 18.78 -8.77
CA SER A 79 -14.29 18.06 -8.83
C SER A 79 -14.08 16.58 -9.12
N ASP A 80 -13.14 16.26 -10.03
CA ASP A 80 -12.75 14.89 -10.32
C ASP A 80 -12.05 14.26 -9.12
N GLU A 81 -12.68 13.23 -8.57
CA GLU A 81 -12.26 12.62 -7.32
C GLU A 81 -10.94 11.85 -7.43
N TYR A 82 -10.60 11.37 -8.62
CA TYR A 82 -9.33 10.71 -8.86
C TYR A 82 -8.19 11.73 -8.78
N TYR A 83 -8.33 12.89 -9.44
CA TYR A 83 -7.34 13.96 -9.36
C TYR A 83 -7.26 14.58 -7.97
N ARG A 84 -8.40 14.75 -7.30
CA ARG A 84 -8.44 15.22 -5.90
C ARG A 84 -7.69 14.25 -4.98
N ALA A 85 -7.95 12.95 -5.10
CA ALA A 85 -7.25 11.92 -4.32
C ALA A 85 -5.74 11.93 -4.59
N HIS A 86 -5.34 12.06 -5.85
CA HIS A 86 -3.93 12.11 -6.22
C HIS A 86 -3.18 13.29 -5.57
N VAL A 87 -3.81 14.47 -5.49
CA VAL A 87 -3.23 15.62 -4.78
C VAL A 87 -3.16 15.38 -3.28
N LEU A 88 -4.21 14.81 -2.67
CA LEU A 88 -4.24 14.54 -1.23
C LEU A 88 -3.18 13.51 -0.82
N GLU A 89 -2.98 12.46 -1.63
CA GLU A 89 -1.91 11.48 -1.43
C GLU A 89 -0.53 12.12 -1.49
N ALA A 90 -0.29 13.05 -2.43
CA ALA A 90 0.98 13.75 -2.55
C ALA A 90 1.23 14.74 -1.39
N LEU A 91 0.16 15.33 -0.83
CA LEU A 91 0.26 16.21 0.33
C LEU A 91 0.47 15.43 1.63
N ALA A 92 -0.03 14.20 1.73
CA ALA A 92 -0.08 13.45 2.99
C ALA A 92 1.25 13.36 3.74
N PRO A 93 2.41 13.02 3.11
CA PRO A 93 3.70 12.93 3.79
C PRO A 93 4.22 14.26 4.37
N HIS A 94 3.61 15.37 3.99
CA HIS A 94 4.00 16.72 4.40
C HIS A 94 3.03 17.34 5.40
N LEU A 95 1.96 16.62 5.78
CA LEU A 95 0.97 17.15 6.71
C LEU A 95 1.48 17.10 8.15
N PRO A 96 1.23 18.14 8.95
CA PRO A 96 1.37 18.03 10.40
C PRO A 96 0.21 17.22 10.97
N ASP A 97 0.46 16.52 12.08
CA ASP A 97 -0.49 15.61 12.77
C ASP A 97 -1.80 16.28 13.24
N VAL A 98 -1.91 17.61 13.12
CA VAL A 98 -3.03 18.42 13.63
C VAL A 98 -3.83 19.11 12.53
N LEU A 99 -3.74 18.68 11.26
CA LEU A 99 -4.47 19.30 10.15
C LEU A 99 -5.75 18.53 9.74
N PRO A 100 -6.89 18.68 10.47
CA PRO A 100 -8.12 17.93 10.22
C PRO A 100 -8.75 18.20 8.84
N GLN A 101 -8.37 19.31 8.20
CA GLN A 101 -8.84 19.68 6.87
C GLN A 101 -8.52 18.60 5.81
N ALA A 102 -7.40 17.87 5.98
CA ALA A 102 -7.03 16.78 5.07
C ALA A 102 -8.00 15.61 5.20
N LEU A 103 -8.38 15.27 6.43
CA LEU A 103 -9.38 14.24 6.72
C LEU A 103 -10.77 14.65 6.21
N ASP A 104 -11.15 15.91 6.36
CA ASP A 104 -12.42 16.41 5.80
C ASP A 104 -12.43 16.34 4.27
N CYS A 105 -11.31 16.65 3.61
CA CYS A 105 -11.16 16.45 2.16
C CYS A 105 -11.28 14.98 1.77
N ALA A 106 -10.64 14.08 2.51
CA ALA A 106 -10.71 12.64 2.27
C ALA A 106 -12.15 12.10 2.44
N ARG A 107 -12.86 12.56 3.48
CA ARG A 107 -14.26 12.19 3.75
C ARG A 107 -15.23 12.69 2.68
N GLY A 108 -14.92 13.80 2.02
CA GLY A 108 -15.70 14.35 0.92
C GLY A 108 -15.53 13.63 -0.42
N ILE A 109 -14.77 12.52 -0.47
CA ILE A 109 -14.64 11.66 -1.64
C ILE A 109 -15.73 10.59 -1.62
N ASP A 110 -16.54 10.54 -2.67
CA ASP A 110 -17.63 9.58 -2.81
C ASP A 110 -17.11 8.23 -3.33
N HIS A 111 -16.21 8.23 -4.31
CA HIS A 111 -15.62 7.02 -4.89
C HIS A 111 -14.79 6.26 -3.85
N GLU A 112 -15.24 5.07 -3.45
CA GLU A 112 -14.71 4.39 -2.26
C GLU A 112 -13.23 4.00 -2.40
N TYR A 113 -12.78 3.65 -3.60
CA TYR A 113 -11.37 3.36 -3.89
C TYR A 113 -10.47 4.59 -3.70
N SER A 114 -10.89 5.72 -4.25
CA SER A 114 -10.15 6.98 -4.11
C SER A 114 -10.11 7.43 -2.65
N ARG A 115 -11.23 7.28 -1.93
CA ARG A 115 -11.29 7.57 -0.49
C ARG A 115 -10.39 6.65 0.33
N ALA A 116 -10.40 5.34 0.08
CA ALA A 116 -9.57 4.38 0.81
C ALA A 116 -8.07 4.66 0.62
N ARG A 117 -7.63 4.99 -0.60
CA ARG A 117 -6.24 5.35 -0.87
C ARG A 117 -5.80 6.61 -0.11
N VAL A 118 -6.63 7.66 -0.14
CA VAL A 118 -6.33 8.90 0.59
C VAL A 118 -6.29 8.65 2.09
N LEU A 119 -7.27 7.94 2.65
CA LEU A 119 -7.28 7.63 4.08
C LEU A 119 -6.08 6.77 4.49
N GLY A 120 -5.63 5.85 3.62
CA GLY A 120 -4.40 5.09 3.83
C GLY A 120 -3.15 5.96 3.83
N ALA A 121 -3.04 6.88 2.87
CA ALA A 121 -1.92 7.84 2.82
C ALA A 121 -1.89 8.77 4.04
N LEU A 122 -3.05 9.08 4.62
CA LEU A 122 -3.18 9.92 5.83
C LEU A 122 -2.94 9.15 7.14
N ALA A 123 -3.00 7.82 7.13
CA ALA A 123 -2.91 7.01 8.34
C ALA A 123 -1.63 7.20 9.17
N PRO A 124 -0.43 7.42 8.59
CA PRO A 124 0.77 7.71 9.38
C PRO A 124 0.66 8.94 10.28
N HIS A 125 -0.19 9.91 9.90
CA HIS A 125 -0.40 11.17 10.62
C HIS A 125 -1.69 11.15 11.46
N PHE A 126 -2.66 10.31 11.06
CA PHE A 126 -3.95 10.18 11.75
C PHE A 126 -4.33 8.70 11.92
N PRO A 127 -3.67 7.92 12.80
CA PRO A 127 -3.92 6.48 12.93
C PRO A 127 -5.38 6.11 13.19
N ASP A 128 -6.12 6.97 13.89
CA ASP A 128 -7.56 6.80 14.18
C ASP A 128 -8.45 6.71 12.92
N VAL A 129 -7.93 7.04 11.73
CA VAL A 129 -8.67 6.95 10.45
C VAL A 129 -8.59 5.56 9.82
N LEU A 130 -7.73 4.66 10.32
CA LEU A 130 -7.52 3.33 9.77
C LEU A 130 -8.80 2.47 9.74
N PRO A 131 -9.63 2.42 10.80
CA PRO A 131 -10.91 1.70 10.73
C PRO A 131 -11.81 2.26 9.64
N GLN A 132 -11.87 3.59 9.49
CA GLN A 132 -12.65 4.24 8.43
C GLN A 132 -12.10 3.88 7.04
N ALA A 133 -10.78 3.87 6.87
CA ALA A 133 -10.12 3.52 5.62
C ALA A 133 -10.43 2.07 5.21
N LEU A 134 -10.39 1.15 6.18
CA LEU A 134 -10.70 -0.26 5.99
C LEU A 134 -12.18 -0.48 5.69
N ASP A 135 -13.09 0.24 6.34
CA ASP A 135 -14.52 0.19 6.04
C ASP A 135 -14.81 0.70 4.62
N CYS A 136 -14.07 1.73 4.16
CA CYS A 136 -14.14 2.18 2.76
C CYS A 136 -13.65 1.08 1.82
N ALA A 137 -12.51 0.45 2.10
CA ALA A 137 -11.96 -0.64 1.30
C ALA A 137 -12.96 -1.81 1.20
N ARG A 138 -13.57 -2.21 2.33
CA ARG A 138 -14.59 -3.26 2.39
C ARG A 138 -15.84 -2.94 1.57
N GLY A 139 -16.24 -1.67 1.52
CA GLY A 139 -17.40 -1.19 0.76
C GLY A 139 -17.20 -1.18 -0.76
N ILE A 140 -15.95 -1.28 -1.25
CA ILE A 140 -15.65 -1.29 -2.68
C ILE A 140 -16.24 -2.54 -3.33
N SER A 141 -17.18 -2.35 -4.26
CA SER A 141 -17.87 -3.44 -4.95
C SER A 141 -16.98 -4.18 -5.96
N HIS A 142 -16.05 -3.49 -6.62
CA HIS A 142 -15.18 -4.10 -7.61
C HIS A 142 -13.92 -4.68 -6.95
N GLU A 143 -13.76 -6.00 -7.00
CA GLU A 143 -12.76 -6.72 -6.22
C GLU A 143 -11.31 -6.25 -6.46
N TYR A 144 -10.94 -5.96 -7.72
CA TYR A 144 -9.62 -5.38 -8.04
C TYR A 144 -9.32 -4.07 -7.26
N TYR A 145 -10.30 -3.17 -7.17
CA TYR A 145 -10.12 -1.91 -6.44
C TYR A 145 -10.12 -2.14 -4.93
N ARG A 146 -10.87 -3.13 -4.45
CA ARG A 146 -10.85 -3.54 -3.04
C ARG A 146 -9.48 -4.08 -2.64
N VAL A 147 -8.88 -4.97 -3.44
CA VAL A 147 -7.50 -5.43 -3.23
C VAL A 147 -6.52 -4.27 -3.27
N SER A 148 -6.61 -3.43 -4.30
CA SER A 148 -5.71 -2.28 -4.44
C SER A 148 -5.77 -1.34 -3.22
N ALA A 149 -6.97 -1.18 -2.62
CA ALA A 149 -7.13 -0.45 -1.36
C ALA A 149 -6.50 -1.20 -0.17
N LEU A 150 -6.71 -2.51 -0.03
CA LEU A 150 -6.09 -3.32 1.02
C LEU A 150 -4.55 -3.29 0.94
N VAL A 151 -3.98 -3.41 -0.26
CA VAL A 151 -2.53 -3.32 -0.51
C VAL A 151 -1.98 -1.97 -0.04
N ALA A 152 -2.67 -0.88 -0.39
CA ALA A 152 -2.26 0.47 0.02
C ALA A 152 -2.36 0.67 1.54
N LEU A 153 -3.29 -0.01 2.20
CA LEU A 153 -3.49 0.08 3.64
C LEU A 153 -2.55 -0.83 4.43
N ALA A 154 -2.15 -1.99 3.90
CA ALA A 154 -1.42 -3.05 4.63
C ALA A 154 -0.25 -2.56 5.51
N PRO A 155 0.63 -1.64 5.05
CA PRO A 155 1.73 -1.13 5.88
C PRO A 155 1.29 -0.34 7.13
N HIS A 156 0.04 0.07 7.17
CA HIS A 156 -0.53 0.96 8.18
C HIS A 156 -1.62 0.29 9.02
N LEU A 157 -1.90 -1.01 8.88
CA LEU A 157 -3.07 -1.65 9.53
C LEU A 157 -2.80 -2.40 10.85
N PRO A 158 -1.72 -2.21 11.66
CA PRO A 158 -1.37 -3.16 12.72
C PRO A 158 -2.50 -3.43 13.72
N ASP A 159 -3.35 -2.44 13.98
CA ASP A 159 -4.48 -2.54 14.92
C ASP A 159 -5.77 -3.14 14.32
N VAL A 160 -5.85 -3.30 12.99
CA VAL A 160 -7.04 -3.77 12.26
C VAL A 160 -6.71 -4.88 11.25
N LEU A 161 -5.62 -5.62 11.48
CA LEU A 161 -5.22 -6.77 10.67
C LEU A 161 -6.24 -7.93 10.67
N PRO A 162 -6.93 -8.28 11.78
CA PRO A 162 -7.99 -9.28 11.74
C PRO A 162 -9.08 -8.89 10.74
N GLU A 163 -9.50 -7.63 10.80
CA GLU A 163 -10.51 -7.05 9.94
C GLU A 163 -10.09 -7.00 8.46
N ALA A 164 -8.80 -6.77 8.20
CA ALA A 164 -8.20 -6.75 6.87
C ALA A 164 -8.09 -8.16 6.28
N LEU A 165 -7.69 -9.14 7.10
CA LEU A 165 -7.66 -10.55 6.71
C LEU A 165 -9.06 -11.09 6.41
N ASP A 166 -10.06 -10.72 7.20
CA ASP A 166 -11.47 -11.03 6.91
C ASP A 166 -11.93 -10.42 5.58
N CYS A 167 -11.48 -9.20 5.28
CA CYS A 167 -11.77 -8.56 4.00
C CYS A 167 -11.12 -9.32 2.83
N ALA A 168 -9.85 -9.72 2.96
CA ALA A 168 -9.14 -10.52 1.97
C ALA A 168 -9.81 -11.89 1.76
N ARG A 169 -10.22 -12.56 2.85
CA ARG A 169 -10.96 -13.83 2.80
C ARG A 169 -12.29 -13.73 2.06
N GLY A 170 -12.96 -12.57 2.17
CA GLY A 170 -14.24 -12.29 1.50
C GLY A 170 -14.12 -12.02 -0.01
N ILE A 171 -12.92 -12.05 -0.58
CA ILE A 171 -12.69 -11.88 -2.02
C ILE A 171 -13.01 -13.19 -2.75
N SER A 172 -13.86 -13.07 -3.78
CA SER A 172 -14.36 -14.21 -4.54
C SER A 172 -13.35 -14.70 -5.57
N ASP A 173 -12.77 -13.77 -6.33
CA ASP A 173 -11.70 -14.03 -7.28
C ASP A 173 -10.42 -14.42 -6.52
N GLU A 174 -9.91 -15.60 -6.82
CA GLU A 174 -8.81 -16.19 -6.07
C GLU A 174 -7.46 -15.53 -6.31
N THR A 175 -7.22 -15.00 -7.51
CA THR A 175 -6.01 -14.24 -7.83
C THR A 175 -6.00 -12.93 -7.05
N TYR A 176 -7.15 -12.24 -7.00
CA TYR A 176 -7.31 -11.06 -6.14
C TYR A 176 -7.19 -11.39 -4.65
N ARG A 177 -7.68 -12.54 -4.21
CA ARG A 177 -7.49 -13.01 -2.83
C ARG A 177 -6.02 -13.30 -2.52
N ALA A 178 -5.29 -13.91 -3.44
CA ALA A 178 -3.86 -14.18 -3.31
C ALA A 178 -3.06 -12.87 -3.15
N LEU A 179 -3.26 -11.91 -4.05
CA LEU A 179 -2.63 -10.59 -3.99
C LEU A 179 -2.91 -9.86 -2.67
N ALA A 180 -4.13 -9.97 -2.13
CA ALA A 180 -4.47 -9.39 -0.84
C ALA A 180 -3.73 -10.09 0.32
N LEU A 181 -3.61 -11.41 0.30
CA LEU A 181 -2.88 -12.17 1.32
C LEU A 181 -1.38 -11.90 1.27
N GLU A 182 -0.78 -11.84 0.08
CA GLU A 182 0.63 -11.47 -0.11
C GLU A 182 0.93 -10.09 0.47
N ALA A 183 0.07 -9.11 0.21
CA ALA A 183 0.26 -7.77 0.75
C ALA A 183 0.11 -7.70 2.29
N LEU A 184 -0.76 -8.52 2.87
CA LEU A 184 -0.94 -8.59 4.32
C LEU A 184 0.16 -9.40 5.00
N ALA A 185 0.74 -10.41 4.34
CA ALA A 185 1.66 -11.37 4.92
C ALA A 185 2.82 -10.75 5.73
N PRO A 186 3.52 -9.69 5.26
CA PRO A 186 4.62 -9.07 6.00
C PRO A 186 4.20 -8.39 7.31
N HIS A 187 2.89 -8.15 7.49
CA HIS A 187 2.33 -7.38 8.59
C HIS A 187 1.54 -8.25 9.56
N LEU A 188 1.13 -9.46 9.17
CA LEU A 188 0.26 -10.32 9.98
C LEU A 188 0.94 -10.71 11.31
N PRO A 189 0.31 -10.45 12.47
CA PRO A 189 0.77 -11.02 13.72
C PRO A 189 0.57 -12.54 13.68
N ASP A 190 1.43 -13.21 14.42
CA ASP A 190 1.48 -14.66 14.57
C ASP A 190 0.12 -15.32 14.85
N VAL A 191 -0.74 -14.66 15.64
CA VAL A 191 -2.09 -15.15 15.99
C VAL A 191 -3.03 -15.29 14.78
N LEU A 192 -2.76 -14.58 13.68
CA LEU A 192 -3.56 -14.60 12.46
C LEU A 192 -2.99 -15.53 11.38
N LEU A 193 -1.75 -16.01 11.53
CA LEU A 193 -1.11 -16.89 10.55
C LEU A 193 -1.89 -18.18 10.27
N PRO A 194 -2.48 -18.88 11.27
CA PRO A 194 -3.31 -20.05 10.97
C PRO A 194 -4.47 -19.74 10.04
N GLN A 195 -5.11 -18.58 10.21
CA GLN A 195 -6.25 -18.16 9.39
C GLN A 195 -5.82 -17.78 7.98
N ALA A 196 -4.65 -17.14 7.84
CA ALA A 196 -4.08 -16.79 6.55
C ALA A 196 -3.62 -18.03 5.77
N LEU A 197 -3.00 -19.01 6.43
CA LEU A 197 -2.63 -20.30 5.83
C LEU A 197 -3.85 -21.10 5.35
N ASP A 198 -4.93 -21.12 6.12
CA ASP A 198 -6.19 -21.74 5.69
C ASP A 198 -6.79 -21.02 4.47
N CYS A 199 -6.67 -19.69 4.41
CA CYS A 199 -7.08 -18.93 3.24
C CYS A 199 -6.23 -19.25 2.00
N ALA A 200 -4.90 -19.35 2.17
CA ALA A 200 -3.96 -19.71 1.12
C ALA A 200 -4.23 -21.10 0.52
N ARG A 201 -4.58 -22.09 1.36
CA ARG A 201 -4.97 -23.43 0.91
C ARG A 201 -6.22 -23.44 0.04
N GLY A 202 -7.11 -22.45 0.22
CA GLY A 202 -8.32 -22.29 -0.58
C GLY A 202 -8.09 -21.67 -1.97
N ILE A 203 -6.84 -21.32 -2.32
CA ILE A 203 -6.47 -20.82 -3.65
C ILE A 203 -6.26 -22.01 -4.58
N TRP A 204 -7.01 -22.08 -5.68
CA TRP A 204 -6.93 -23.18 -6.63
C TRP A 204 -5.67 -23.08 -7.49
N ASP A 205 -5.39 -21.89 -8.06
CA ASP A 205 -4.18 -21.66 -8.83
C ASP A 205 -2.94 -21.94 -7.99
N GLU A 206 -2.10 -22.84 -8.48
CA GLU A 206 -0.95 -23.32 -7.72
C GLU A 206 0.17 -22.27 -7.65
N SER A 207 0.29 -21.43 -8.67
CA SER A 207 1.31 -20.37 -8.70
C SER A 207 0.99 -19.33 -7.63
N ASP A 208 -0.24 -18.81 -7.64
CA ASP A 208 -0.75 -17.87 -6.65
C ASP A 208 -0.69 -18.48 -5.24
N ARG A 209 -1.10 -19.75 -5.07
CA ARG A 209 -0.99 -20.44 -3.78
C ARG A 209 0.45 -20.56 -3.29
N THR A 210 1.39 -20.83 -4.19
CA THR A 210 2.81 -20.95 -3.84
C THR A 210 3.36 -19.61 -3.37
N GLU A 211 3.08 -18.52 -4.08
CA GLU A 211 3.55 -17.17 -3.73
C GLU A 211 3.06 -16.75 -2.35
N VAL A 212 1.75 -16.89 -2.09
CA VAL A 212 1.15 -16.61 -0.78
C VAL A 212 1.79 -17.45 0.33
N LEU A 213 1.96 -18.75 0.12
CA LEU A 213 2.56 -19.63 1.14
C LEU A 213 4.02 -19.24 1.43
N GLN A 214 4.80 -18.87 0.40
CA GLN A 214 6.17 -18.42 0.59
C GLN A 214 6.23 -17.14 1.42
N ASP A 215 5.35 -16.18 1.16
CA ASP A 215 5.33 -14.91 1.88
C ASP A 215 4.85 -15.08 3.33
N LEU A 216 3.83 -15.91 3.56
CA LEU A 216 3.42 -16.28 4.93
C LEU A 216 4.53 -16.98 5.71
N ILE A 217 5.31 -17.85 5.06
CA ILE A 217 6.43 -18.55 5.72
C ILE A 217 7.55 -17.58 6.09
N LYS A 218 7.86 -16.60 5.23
CA LYS A 218 8.88 -15.57 5.50
C LYS A 218 8.52 -14.71 6.71
N SER A 219 7.24 -14.55 7.01
CA SER A 219 6.75 -13.77 8.15
C SER A 219 6.73 -14.53 9.47
N LEU A 220 7.01 -15.84 9.47
CA LEU A 220 7.01 -16.65 10.69
C LEU A 220 8.16 -16.27 11.62
N THR A 221 7.87 -16.25 12.92
CA THR A 221 8.89 -16.18 13.96
C THR A 221 8.97 -17.51 14.71
N PRO A 222 10.15 -17.96 15.18
CA PRO A 222 10.26 -19.22 15.93
C PRO A 222 9.38 -19.25 17.19
N SER A 223 9.18 -18.09 17.81
CA SER A 223 8.33 -17.91 18.99
C SER A 223 6.85 -18.19 18.75
N SER A 224 6.39 -18.18 17.50
CA SER A 224 4.97 -18.35 17.18
C SER A 224 4.56 -19.72 16.69
N VAL A 225 5.53 -20.58 16.40
CA VAL A 225 5.26 -21.87 15.80
C VAL A 225 5.07 -22.91 16.88
N ASP A 226 3.81 -23.24 17.14
CA ASP A 226 3.44 -24.45 17.86
C ASP A 226 3.32 -25.66 16.92
N CYS A 227 3.15 -26.85 17.49
CA CYS A 227 3.04 -28.09 16.71
C CYS A 227 1.86 -28.09 15.71
N PRO A 228 0.64 -27.60 16.08
CA PRO A 228 -0.44 -27.41 15.13
C PRO A 228 -0.10 -26.49 13.95
N LEU A 229 0.48 -25.31 14.20
CA LEU A 229 0.85 -24.37 13.14
C LEU A 229 1.95 -24.96 12.24
N TRP A 230 2.93 -25.65 12.83
CA TRP A 230 3.96 -26.37 12.08
C TRP A 230 3.37 -27.42 11.14
N GLN A 231 2.43 -28.25 11.63
CA GLN A 231 1.72 -29.21 10.80
C GLN A 231 0.95 -28.52 9.67
N GLN A 232 0.31 -27.39 9.98
CA GLN A 232 -0.47 -26.64 9.00
C GLN A 232 0.40 -26.13 7.84
N ILE A 233 1.59 -25.61 8.16
CA ILE A 233 2.59 -25.17 7.17
C ILE A 233 3.03 -26.35 6.30
N LEU A 234 3.40 -27.48 6.91
CA LEU A 234 3.84 -28.67 6.17
C LEU A 234 2.75 -29.22 5.25
N ASP A 235 1.51 -29.32 5.73
CA ASP A 235 0.35 -29.72 4.93
C ASP A 235 0.10 -28.74 3.76
N GLY A 236 0.29 -27.43 3.99
CA GLY A 236 0.19 -26.41 2.96
C GLY A 236 1.24 -26.61 1.87
N LEU A 237 2.50 -26.78 2.26
CA LEU A 237 3.59 -27.07 1.32
C LEU A 237 3.39 -28.40 0.60
N ALA A 238 2.93 -29.44 1.29
CA ALA A 238 2.67 -30.76 0.71
C ALA A 238 1.55 -30.75 -0.35
N SER A 239 0.70 -29.72 -0.38
CA SER A 239 -0.30 -29.51 -1.42
C SER A 239 0.27 -28.95 -2.74
N LEU A 240 1.55 -28.56 -2.76
CA LEU A 240 2.23 -28.04 -3.95
C LEU A 240 2.78 -29.17 -4.81
N THR A 241 3.01 -28.91 -6.10
CA THR A 241 3.78 -29.83 -6.94
C THR A 241 5.21 -29.94 -6.43
N ARG A 242 5.87 -31.03 -6.79
CA ARG A 242 7.26 -31.30 -6.40
C ARG A 242 8.22 -30.12 -6.68
N PRO A 243 8.21 -29.47 -7.85
CA PRO A 243 9.08 -28.31 -8.08
C PRO A 243 8.82 -27.17 -7.10
N ASN A 244 7.56 -26.80 -6.89
CA ASN A 244 7.18 -25.69 -6.01
C ASN A 244 7.45 -25.99 -4.53
N PHE A 245 7.20 -27.23 -4.10
CA PHE A 245 7.60 -27.71 -2.77
C PHE A 245 9.11 -27.56 -2.54
N ILE A 246 9.93 -28.01 -3.49
CA ILE A 246 11.40 -27.94 -3.38
C ILE A 246 11.90 -26.48 -3.37
N ILE A 247 11.23 -25.58 -4.09
CA ILE A 247 11.57 -24.14 -4.08
C ILE A 247 11.19 -23.48 -2.75
N ALA A 248 10.06 -23.87 -2.15
CA ALA A 248 9.58 -23.28 -0.89
C ALA A 248 10.27 -23.85 0.35
N LEU A 249 10.72 -25.11 0.31
CA LEU A 249 11.30 -25.81 1.46
C LEU A 249 12.47 -25.08 2.15
N PRO A 250 13.43 -24.46 1.43
CA PRO A 250 14.52 -23.70 2.06
C PRO A 250 14.06 -22.54 2.94
N LEU A 251 12.85 -22.00 2.72
CA LEU A 251 12.28 -20.93 3.54
C LEU A 251 12.04 -21.38 4.99
N LEU A 252 11.89 -22.69 5.23
CA LEU A 252 11.76 -23.25 6.58
C LEU A 252 13.09 -23.38 7.32
N ALA A 253 14.23 -23.22 6.64
CA ALA A 253 15.54 -23.49 7.26
C ALA A 253 15.81 -22.68 8.54
N PRO A 254 15.51 -21.36 8.62
CA PRO A 254 15.67 -20.61 9.87
C PRO A 254 14.85 -21.20 11.00
N LEU A 255 13.60 -21.57 10.72
CA LEU A 255 12.67 -22.12 11.69
C LEU A 255 13.09 -23.53 12.16
N ILE A 256 13.56 -24.38 11.25
CA ILE A 256 14.07 -25.72 11.58
C ILE A 256 15.31 -25.63 12.48
N ILE A 257 16.23 -24.70 12.18
CA ILE A 257 17.43 -24.48 13.00
C ILE A 257 17.04 -24.01 14.40
N GLU A 258 16.08 -23.10 14.52
CA GLU A 258 15.65 -22.58 15.83
C GLU A 258 14.90 -23.65 16.66
N LEU A 259 14.09 -24.50 16.03
CA LEU A 259 13.33 -25.54 16.72
C LEU A 259 14.17 -26.77 17.09
N GLY A 260 15.12 -27.17 16.25
CA GLY A 260 15.83 -28.45 16.38
C GLY A 260 17.35 -28.39 16.17
N GLY A 261 17.91 -27.19 15.99
CA GLY A 261 19.33 -26.98 15.72
C GLY A 261 19.75 -27.31 14.29
N VAL A 262 21.04 -27.11 14.02
CA VAL A 262 21.65 -27.41 12.70
C VAL A 262 21.52 -28.89 12.33
N GLU A 263 21.46 -29.79 13.32
CA GLU A 263 21.30 -31.22 13.05
C GLU A 263 19.91 -31.56 12.51
N ALA A 264 18.84 -30.94 13.01
CA ALA A 264 17.50 -31.11 12.45
C ALA A 264 17.42 -30.65 10.98
N LEU A 265 18.12 -29.56 10.63
CA LEU A 265 18.22 -29.13 9.24
C LEU A 265 18.99 -30.16 8.38
N ARG A 266 20.10 -30.72 8.90
CA ARG A 266 20.88 -31.75 8.21
C ARG A 266 20.04 -33.01 7.96
N GLU A 267 19.30 -33.47 8.98
CA GLU A 267 18.41 -34.63 8.88
C GLU A 267 17.28 -34.37 7.87
N THR A 268 16.72 -33.16 7.86
CA THR A 268 15.68 -32.77 6.89
C THR A 268 16.22 -32.84 5.45
N VAL A 269 17.41 -32.27 5.19
CA VAL A 269 18.06 -32.34 3.87
C VAL A 269 18.35 -33.80 3.48
N ALA A 270 18.85 -34.61 4.41
CA ALA A 270 19.12 -36.02 4.16
C ALA A 270 17.85 -36.82 3.82
N ALA A 271 16.73 -36.52 4.48
CA ALA A 271 15.44 -37.15 4.19
C ALA A 271 14.92 -36.77 2.79
N VAL A 272 15.05 -35.51 2.39
CA VAL A 272 14.68 -35.04 1.04
C VAL A 272 15.55 -35.70 -0.01
N ASP A 273 16.86 -35.75 0.21
CA ASP A 273 17.82 -36.42 -0.67
C ASP A 273 17.51 -37.91 -0.81
N ASP A 274 17.20 -38.60 0.28
CA ASP A 274 16.82 -40.01 0.23
C ASP A 274 15.58 -40.19 -0.64
N VAL A 275 14.46 -39.53 -0.32
CA VAL A 275 13.20 -39.60 -1.09
C VAL A 275 13.43 -39.29 -2.58
N SER A 276 14.28 -38.30 -2.89
CA SER A 276 14.60 -37.94 -4.27
C SER A 276 15.24 -39.08 -5.07
N ARG A 277 15.96 -40.01 -4.41
CA ARG A 277 16.60 -41.19 -5.04
C ARG A 277 15.61 -42.30 -5.34
N TRP A 278 14.51 -42.41 -4.60
CA TRP A 278 13.48 -43.44 -4.81
C TRP A 278 12.55 -43.12 -5.99
N TRP A 279 12.49 -41.86 -6.42
CA TRP A 279 11.63 -41.41 -7.51
C TRP A 279 12.47 -41.02 -8.73
N LYS A 280 12.73 -42.01 -9.60
CA LYS A 280 13.27 -41.84 -10.96
C LYS A 280 12.15 -41.69 -11.97
#